data_AF-A0A1D3E0V8-F1
#
_entry.id   AF-A0A1D3E0V8-F1
#
_cell.length_a   1.000
_cell.length_b   1.000
_cell.length_c   1.000
_cell.angle_alpha   90.00
_cell.angle_beta   90.00
_cell.angle_gamma   90.00
#
_symmetry.space_group_name_H-M   'P 1'
#
loop_
_entity.id
_entity.type
_entity.pdbx_description
1 polymer ?
#
loop_
_entity_poly.entity_id
_entity_poly.type
_entity_poly.pdbx_seq_one_letter_code
_entity_poly.pdbx_strand_id
1 'polypeptide(L)'
;MELRNRPSGCEPEGCLVAAIRLPVRIVALVVVVPVRMAWDVLALCARTLHRTVLRPLGRVLLVIPLTWLWRAVLTPLGRGVAWLVRYAVVVPAVWAWTYLVVAPAVWAWRYLVVVPAVWLWRNVLVPAGAGIAWLVRYLVVVPAGWLWRWVLVPVGQGVAWLLRVLVAVPLGALWRWVLVPLGRALAFLGRELVAALAVAWRVAGYVSRAVGRALKWTLWQTVGRPARWFYRSVCTPIGHFVRDAVWRPVRDAVRDALSTARRTLRRALS
;
A
#
# COMPACT_ATOMS: atom_id res chain seq x y z
N MET A 1 -21.83 98.21 -24.98
CA MET A 1 -21.17 99.32 -25.69
C MET A 1 -20.53 100.21 -24.64
N GLU A 2 -19.47 100.91 -25.04
CA GLU A 2 -18.79 102.01 -24.33
C GLU A 2 -17.80 101.61 -23.22
N LEU A 3 -16.49 101.78 -23.42
CA LEU A 3 -15.70 103.01 -23.70
C LEU A 3 -15.54 103.91 -22.48
N ARG A 4 -14.32 103.88 -21.92
CA ARG A 4 -13.66 105.00 -21.25
C ARG A 4 -12.15 104.71 -21.32
N ASN A 5 -11.40 105.15 -22.33
CA ASN A 5 -10.94 106.51 -22.59
C ASN A 5 -10.59 107.30 -21.31
N ARG A 6 -9.32 107.21 -20.90
CA ARG A 6 -8.45 108.39 -20.82
C ARG A 6 -7.04 108.08 -21.34
N PRO A 7 -6.43 109.03 -22.07
CA PRO A 7 -5.14 108.91 -22.74
C PRO A 7 -4.02 109.42 -21.84
N SER A 8 -2.78 109.00 -22.10
CA SER A 8 -1.60 109.90 -22.10
C SER A 8 -0.31 109.09 -22.15
N GLY A 9 0.51 109.38 -23.15
CA GLY A 9 1.95 109.18 -23.11
C GLY A 9 2.45 107.93 -23.81
N CYS A 10 2.98 108.12 -25.03
CA CYS A 10 4.21 107.44 -25.43
C CYS A 10 5.29 107.79 -24.38
N GLU A 11 5.33 107.07 -23.26
CA GLU A 11 6.48 107.13 -22.37
C GLU A 11 7.62 106.33 -23.01
N PRO A 12 8.78 106.94 -23.29
CA PRO A 12 9.99 106.19 -23.65
C PRO A 12 10.46 105.25 -22.52
N GLU A 13 9.83 105.29 -21.33
CA GLU A 13 10.11 104.43 -20.18
C GLU A 13 9.62 102.98 -20.38
N GLY A 14 8.57 102.74 -21.18
CA GLY A 14 8.05 101.40 -21.45
C GLY A 14 9.01 100.52 -22.27
N CYS A 15 9.67 101.11 -23.28
CA CYS A 15 10.73 100.43 -24.03
C CYS A 15 12.00 100.25 -23.21
N LEU A 16 12.33 101.17 -22.30
CA LEU A 16 13.51 101.03 -21.44
C LEU A 16 13.30 99.93 -20.38
N VAL A 17 12.14 99.86 -19.74
CA VAL A 17 11.86 98.83 -18.72
C VAL A 17 11.72 97.44 -19.35
N ALA A 18 11.14 97.34 -20.57
CA ALA A 18 11.10 96.08 -21.31
C ALA A 18 12.50 95.67 -21.84
N ALA A 19 13.27 96.61 -22.41
CA ALA A 19 14.63 96.38 -22.89
C ALA A 19 15.63 96.13 -21.76
N ILE A 20 15.37 96.56 -20.52
CA ILE A 20 16.18 96.25 -19.32
C ILE A 20 15.75 94.92 -18.69
N ARG A 21 14.45 94.58 -18.67
CA ARG A 21 14.00 93.30 -18.09
C ARG A 21 14.25 92.10 -18.99
N LEU A 22 14.24 92.26 -20.31
CA LEU A 22 14.58 91.17 -21.23
C LEU A 22 15.99 90.61 -20.98
N PRO A 23 17.07 91.41 -20.92
CA PRO A 23 18.41 90.90 -20.64
C PRO A 23 18.53 90.41 -19.20
N VAL A 24 17.89 91.06 -18.22
CA VAL A 24 17.90 90.57 -16.83
C VAL A 24 17.24 89.19 -16.71
N ARG A 25 16.11 88.95 -17.39
CA ARG A 25 15.48 87.62 -17.40
C ARG A 25 16.30 86.60 -18.16
N ILE A 26 16.95 86.97 -19.27
CA ILE A 26 17.84 86.07 -20.01
C ILE A 26 19.07 85.72 -19.17
N VAL A 27 19.70 86.68 -18.52
CA VAL A 27 20.83 86.44 -17.60
C VAL A 27 20.39 85.61 -16.41
N ALA A 28 19.24 85.92 -15.80
CA ALA A 28 18.69 85.11 -14.72
C ALA A 28 18.38 83.69 -15.19
N LEU A 29 17.85 83.46 -16.39
CA LEU A 29 17.61 82.12 -16.91
C LEU A 29 18.92 81.39 -17.22
N VAL A 30 19.86 82.07 -17.88
CA VAL A 30 21.19 81.55 -18.24
C VAL A 30 22.05 81.26 -17.02
N VAL A 31 21.82 81.92 -15.88
CA VAL A 31 22.57 81.67 -14.64
C VAL A 31 21.81 80.73 -13.72
N VAL A 32 20.54 81.01 -13.43
CA VAL A 32 19.75 80.27 -12.45
C VAL A 32 19.40 78.88 -12.95
N VAL A 33 19.07 78.68 -14.23
CA VAL A 33 18.72 77.35 -14.75
C VAL A 33 19.90 76.38 -14.71
N PRO A 34 21.11 76.72 -15.15
CA PRO A 34 22.25 75.81 -14.99
C PRO A 34 22.66 75.64 -13.53
N VAL A 35 22.52 76.66 -12.68
CA VAL A 35 22.70 76.50 -11.23
C VAL A 35 21.69 75.53 -10.63
N ARG A 36 20.42 75.58 -11.08
CA ARG A 36 19.37 74.65 -10.63
C ARG A 36 19.61 73.23 -11.15
N MET A 37 20.02 73.07 -12.41
CA MET A 37 20.43 71.78 -12.97
C MET A 37 21.65 71.21 -12.25
N ALA A 38 22.64 72.04 -11.94
CA ALA A 38 23.79 71.62 -11.14
C ALA A 38 23.36 71.18 -9.74
N TRP A 39 22.42 71.90 -9.12
CA TRP A 39 21.86 71.52 -7.82
C TRP A 39 21.06 70.23 -7.87
N ASP A 40 20.21 70.04 -8.89
CA ASP A 40 19.43 68.82 -9.05
C ASP A 40 20.33 67.61 -9.36
N VAL A 41 21.38 67.79 -10.17
CA VAL A 41 22.39 66.74 -10.42
C VAL A 41 23.18 66.42 -9.16
N LEU A 42 23.61 67.41 -8.38
CA LEU A 42 24.25 67.21 -7.08
C LEU A 42 23.33 66.50 -6.08
N ALA A 43 22.06 66.90 -6.00
CA ALA A 43 21.09 66.27 -5.12
C ALA A 43 20.73 64.86 -5.57
N LEU A 44 20.73 64.57 -6.87
CA LEU A 44 20.58 63.22 -7.39
C LEU A 44 21.83 62.38 -7.08
N CYS A 45 23.03 62.89 -7.32
CA CYS A 45 24.29 62.20 -6.98
C CYS A 45 24.38 61.93 -5.48
N ALA A 46 24.02 62.89 -4.63
CA ALA A 46 24.01 62.69 -3.18
C ALA A 46 22.96 61.66 -2.76
N ARG A 47 21.77 61.65 -3.37
CA ARG A 47 20.71 60.68 -3.06
C ARG A 47 21.02 59.28 -3.58
N THR A 48 21.64 59.14 -4.75
CA THR A 48 22.10 57.86 -5.27
C THR A 48 23.27 57.34 -4.45
N LEU A 49 24.26 58.18 -4.13
CA LEU A 49 25.36 57.80 -3.24
C LEU A 49 24.84 57.36 -1.85
N HIS A 50 23.85 58.07 -1.31
CA HIS A 50 23.25 57.72 -0.03
C HIS A 50 22.47 56.38 -0.07
N ARG A 51 21.74 56.11 -1.15
CA ARG A 51 20.97 54.87 -1.29
C ARG A 51 21.83 53.66 -1.66
N THR A 52 22.82 53.83 -2.52
CA THR A 52 23.62 52.74 -3.09
C THR A 52 24.84 52.41 -2.24
N VAL A 53 25.38 53.38 -1.48
CA VAL A 53 26.62 53.18 -0.71
C VAL A 53 26.35 53.27 0.79
N LEU A 54 25.79 54.38 1.29
CA LEU A 54 25.64 54.61 2.74
C LEU A 54 24.60 53.68 3.40
N ARG A 55 23.48 53.37 2.73
CA ARG A 55 22.44 52.48 3.27
C ARG A 55 22.88 51.01 3.38
N PRO A 56 23.48 50.39 2.34
CA PRO A 56 23.98 49.02 2.46
C PRO A 56 25.19 48.94 3.39
N LEU A 57 26.13 49.89 3.36
CA LEU A 57 27.22 49.92 4.34
C LEU A 57 26.70 50.08 5.77
N GLY A 58 25.74 50.96 6.00
CA GLY A 58 25.13 51.12 7.33
C GLY A 58 24.44 49.85 7.81
N ARG A 59 23.71 49.13 6.94
CA ARG A 59 23.11 47.84 7.31
C ARG A 59 24.15 46.75 7.53
N VAL A 60 25.11 46.60 6.64
CA VAL A 60 26.13 45.55 6.74
C VAL A 60 27.02 45.80 7.96
N LEU A 61 27.42 47.04 8.20
CA LEU A 61 28.32 47.40 9.30
C LEU A 61 27.64 47.49 10.66
N LEU A 62 26.33 47.71 10.76
CA LEU A 62 25.63 47.73 12.05
C LEU A 62 24.82 46.46 12.30
N VAL A 63 24.06 45.99 11.32
CA VAL A 63 23.15 44.84 11.53
C VAL A 63 23.93 43.53 11.60
N ILE A 64 24.97 43.33 10.79
CA ILE A 64 25.74 42.08 10.84
C ILE A 64 26.49 41.93 12.16
N PRO A 65 27.29 42.90 12.65
CA PRO A 65 27.95 42.73 13.94
C PRO A 65 26.97 42.75 15.09
N LEU A 66 25.86 43.50 15.03
CA LEU A 66 24.87 43.48 16.10
C LEU A 66 24.13 42.14 16.15
N THR A 67 23.77 41.55 15.00
CA THR A 67 23.15 40.21 14.97
C THR A 67 24.14 39.11 15.31
N TRP A 68 25.41 39.25 14.92
CA TRP A 68 26.45 38.33 15.33
C TRP A 68 26.71 38.42 16.83
N LEU A 69 26.79 39.62 17.40
CA LEU A 69 26.90 39.85 18.85
C LEU A 69 25.69 39.30 19.59
N TRP A 70 24.47 39.55 19.09
CA TRP A 70 23.25 38.99 19.65
C TRP A 70 23.29 37.46 19.64
N ARG A 71 23.68 36.82 18.52
CA ARG A 71 23.75 35.36 18.42
C ARG A 71 24.95 34.75 19.16
N ALA A 72 26.08 35.44 19.22
CA ALA A 72 27.27 34.96 19.90
C ALA A 72 27.17 35.15 21.42
N VAL A 73 26.37 36.10 21.89
CA VAL A 73 26.25 36.43 23.32
C VAL A 73 24.90 36.00 23.91
N LEU A 74 23.75 36.40 23.35
CA LEU A 74 22.45 36.04 23.93
C LEU A 74 22.13 34.56 23.82
N THR A 75 22.58 33.87 22.77
CA THR A 75 22.29 32.43 22.63
C THR A 75 23.03 31.58 23.66
N PRO A 76 24.35 31.76 23.92
CA PRO A 76 25.00 31.06 25.03
C PRO A 76 24.57 31.56 26.39
N LEU A 77 24.29 32.86 26.59
CA LEU A 77 23.73 33.34 27.87
C LEU A 77 22.35 32.77 28.14
N GLY A 78 21.45 32.79 27.15
CA GLY A 78 20.11 32.23 27.29
C GLY A 78 20.15 30.72 27.55
N ARG A 79 21.05 30.00 26.88
CA ARG A 79 21.24 28.56 27.12
C ARG A 79 21.89 28.27 28.46
N GLY A 80 22.85 29.09 28.88
CA GLY A 80 23.50 29.02 30.19
C GLY A 80 22.52 29.28 31.33
N VAL A 81 21.73 30.36 31.24
CA VAL A 81 20.68 30.69 32.21
C VAL A 81 19.59 29.62 32.23
N ALA A 82 19.13 29.15 31.08
CA ALA A 82 18.14 28.06 31.02
C ALA A 82 18.68 26.76 31.61
N TRP A 83 19.95 26.44 31.38
CA TRP A 83 20.62 25.29 32.00
C TRP A 83 20.68 25.46 33.52
N LEU A 84 21.06 26.65 33.99
CA LEU A 84 21.17 26.96 35.42
C LEU A 84 19.80 26.90 36.11
N VAL A 85 18.75 27.50 35.53
CA VAL A 85 17.38 27.39 36.06
C VAL A 85 16.90 25.94 36.06
N ARG A 86 17.16 25.19 34.98
CA ARG A 86 16.74 23.79 34.89
C ARG A 86 17.39 22.94 35.96
N TYR A 87 18.70 23.03 36.14
CA TYR A 87 19.42 22.19 37.09
C TYR A 87 19.34 22.70 38.53
N ALA A 88 19.33 24.01 38.77
CA ALA A 88 19.30 24.57 40.12
C ALA A 88 17.89 24.66 40.71
N VAL A 89 16.85 24.74 39.87
CA VAL A 89 15.47 24.92 40.35
C VAL A 89 14.58 23.77 39.92
N VAL A 90 14.49 23.49 38.62
CA VAL A 90 13.51 22.52 38.11
C VAL A 90 13.83 21.11 38.58
N VAL A 91 15.08 20.66 38.45
CA VAL A 91 15.51 19.33 38.90
C VAL A 91 15.26 19.12 40.39
N PRO A 92 15.74 19.98 41.32
CA PRO A 92 15.49 19.79 42.74
C PRO A 92 14.01 19.97 43.12
N ALA A 93 13.26 20.84 42.44
CA ALA A 93 11.82 20.96 42.68
C ALA A 93 11.06 19.70 42.26
N VAL A 94 11.40 19.10 41.12
CA VAL A 94 10.80 17.83 40.67
C VAL A 94 11.19 16.70 41.61
N TRP A 95 12.45 16.63 42.04
CA TRP A 95 12.91 15.64 42.99
C TRP A 95 12.22 15.80 44.35
N ALA A 96 12.09 17.04 44.84
CA ALA A 96 11.36 17.33 46.06
C ALA A 96 9.89 16.92 45.93
N TRP A 97 9.22 17.26 44.83
CA TRP A 97 7.83 16.86 44.60
C TRP A 97 7.65 15.34 44.57
N THR A 98 8.51 14.62 43.84
CA THR A 98 8.39 13.17 43.74
C THR A 98 8.65 12.48 45.08
N TYR A 99 9.66 12.91 45.84
CA TYR A 99 9.99 12.30 47.12
C TYR A 99 9.06 12.74 48.26
N LEU A 100 8.66 14.02 48.33
CA LEU A 100 7.80 14.51 49.42
C LEU A 100 6.31 14.23 49.20
N VAL A 101 5.84 14.13 47.95
CA VAL A 101 4.41 14.02 47.67
C VAL A 101 4.07 12.67 47.05
N VAL A 102 4.73 12.32 45.94
CA VAL A 102 4.36 11.13 45.17
C VAL A 102 4.71 9.85 45.94
N ALA A 103 5.93 9.76 46.50
CA ALA A 103 6.36 8.59 47.25
C ALA A 103 5.46 8.29 48.46
N PRO A 104 5.15 9.24 49.37
CA PRO A 104 4.25 8.97 50.48
C PRO A 104 2.81 8.75 50.02
N ALA A 105 2.33 9.42 48.97
CA ALA A 105 0.99 9.17 48.45
C ALA A 105 0.84 7.74 47.90
N VAL A 106 1.84 7.25 47.16
CA VAL A 106 1.86 5.88 46.63
C VAL A 106 1.98 4.86 47.77
N TRP A 107 2.84 5.15 48.76
CA TRP A 107 2.99 4.28 49.93
C TRP A 107 1.69 4.21 50.73
N ALA A 108 1.08 5.37 51.01
CA ALA A 108 -0.21 5.47 51.69
C ALA A 108 -1.31 4.73 50.92
N TRP A 109 -1.43 4.93 49.61
CA TRP A 109 -2.39 4.20 48.78
C TRP A 109 -2.19 2.68 48.86
N ARG A 110 -0.93 2.23 48.75
CA ARG A 110 -0.61 0.81 48.77
C ARG A 110 -0.93 0.18 50.12
N TYR A 111 -0.56 0.82 51.22
CA TYR A 111 -0.79 0.28 52.57
C TYR A 111 -2.22 0.47 53.06
N LEU A 112 -2.87 1.59 52.72
CA LEU A 112 -4.21 1.93 53.21
C LEU A 112 -5.33 1.31 52.37
N VAL A 113 -5.11 1.10 51.07
CA VAL A 113 -6.16 0.60 50.17
C VAL A 113 -5.83 -0.79 49.67
N VAL A 114 -4.64 -0.96 49.07
CA VAL A 114 -4.32 -2.22 48.39
C VAL A 114 -4.13 -3.37 49.38
N VAL A 115 -3.36 -3.17 50.46
CA VAL A 115 -3.14 -4.21 51.48
C VAL A 115 -4.47 -4.68 52.12
N PRO A 116 -5.35 -3.80 52.65
CA PRO A 116 -6.61 -4.24 53.22
C PRO A 116 -7.58 -4.79 52.18
N ALA A 117 -7.60 -4.27 50.95
CA ALA A 117 -8.42 -4.84 49.88
C ALA A 117 -7.98 -6.27 49.52
N VAL A 118 -6.67 -6.52 49.42
CA VAL A 118 -6.12 -7.86 49.16
C VAL A 118 -6.37 -8.78 50.35
N TRP A 119 -6.23 -8.27 51.58
CA TRP A 119 -6.53 -9.03 52.78
C TRP A 119 -8.01 -9.42 52.85
N LEU A 120 -8.92 -8.49 52.55
CA LEU A 120 -10.37 -8.72 52.50
C LEU A 120 -10.73 -9.73 51.39
N TRP A 121 -10.13 -9.57 50.20
CA TRP A 121 -10.31 -10.51 49.11
C TRP A 121 -9.92 -11.94 49.53
N ARG A 122 -8.73 -12.09 50.12
CA ARG A 122 -8.16 -13.41 50.45
C ARG A 122 -8.83 -14.06 51.67
N ASN A 123 -9.21 -13.27 52.68
CA ASN A 123 -9.78 -13.81 53.93
C ASN A 123 -11.31 -13.88 53.93
N VAL A 124 -12.00 -13.10 53.08
CA VAL A 124 -13.48 -13.07 53.08
C VAL A 124 -14.03 -13.59 51.77
N LEU A 125 -13.61 -13.03 50.63
CA LEU A 125 -14.22 -13.37 49.34
C LEU A 125 -13.89 -14.79 48.87
N VAL A 126 -12.62 -15.20 49.01
CA VAL A 126 -12.20 -16.56 48.63
C VAL A 126 -12.90 -17.64 49.47
N PRO A 127 -12.91 -17.59 50.82
CA PRO A 127 -13.62 -18.60 51.60
C PRO A 127 -15.14 -18.50 51.47
N ALA A 128 -15.72 -17.30 51.30
CA ALA A 128 -17.15 -17.16 51.03
C ALA A 128 -17.53 -17.81 49.68
N GLY A 129 -16.74 -17.59 48.62
CA GLY A 129 -16.94 -18.23 47.33
C GLY A 129 -16.81 -19.75 47.40
N ALA A 130 -15.82 -20.25 48.15
CA ALA A 130 -15.65 -21.69 48.37
C ALA A 130 -16.82 -22.29 49.18
N GLY A 131 -17.32 -21.58 50.20
CA GLY A 131 -18.47 -22.00 50.99
C GLY A 131 -19.76 -22.06 50.18
N ILE A 132 -20.03 -21.03 49.36
CA ILE A 132 -21.18 -21.01 48.45
C ILE A 132 -21.06 -22.14 47.41
N ALA A 133 -19.89 -22.34 46.82
CA ALA A 133 -19.68 -23.41 45.86
C ALA A 133 -19.87 -24.80 46.49
N TRP A 134 -19.42 -24.98 47.74
CA TRP A 134 -19.63 -26.20 48.50
C TRP A 134 -21.13 -26.44 48.78
N LEU A 135 -21.86 -25.40 49.20
CA LEU A 135 -23.30 -25.42 49.42
C LEU A 135 -24.06 -25.79 48.14
N VAL A 136 -23.78 -25.14 47.02
CA VAL A 136 -24.42 -25.46 45.73
C VAL A 136 -24.11 -26.90 45.31
N ARG A 137 -22.85 -27.32 45.44
CA ARG A 137 -22.45 -28.68 45.07
C ARG A 137 -23.17 -29.72 45.92
N TYR A 138 -23.23 -29.54 47.23
CA TYR A 138 -23.82 -30.54 48.12
C TYR A 138 -25.35 -30.49 48.16
N LEU A 139 -25.95 -29.30 48.09
CA LEU A 139 -27.39 -29.11 48.21
C LEU A 139 -28.14 -29.27 46.88
N VAL A 140 -27.47 -29.00 45.75
CA VAL A 140 -28.12 -29.07 44.43
C VAL A 140 -27.51 -30.18 43.59
N VAL A 141 -26.20 -30.18 43.40
CA VAL A 141 -25.56 -31.07 42.41
C VAL A 141 -25.55 -32.53 42.87
N VAL A 142 -25.26 -32.79 44.15
CA VAL A 142 -25.29 -34.14 44.71
C VAL A 142 -26.69 -34.75 44.68
N PRO A 143 -27.76 -34.10 45.19
CA PRO A 143 -29.10 -34.67 45.13
C PRO A 143 -29.64 -34.72 43.70
N ALA A 144 -29.34 -33.76 42.84
CA ALA A 144 -29.71 -33.84 41.42
C ALA A 144 -29.02 -35.02 40.71
N GLY A 145 -27.73 -35.26 41.01
CA GLY A 145 -26.99 -36.41 40.48
C GLY A 145 -27.50 -37.75 41.04
N TRP A 146 -27.94 -37.77 42.30
CA TRP A 146 -28.57 -38.93 42.91
C TRP A 146 -29.94 -39.21 42.27
N LEU A 147 -30.78 -38.19 42.13
CA LEU A 147 -32.07 -38.27 41.43
C LEU A 147 -31.90 -38.74 39.98
N TRP A 148 -30.91 -38.22 39.27
CA TRP A 148 -30.60 -38.67 37.91
C TRP A 148 -30.27 -40.16 37.86
N ARG A 149 -29.35 -40.62 38.72
CA ARG A 149 -28.89 -42.02 38.74
C ARG A 149 -29.96 -42.99 39.23
N TRP A 150 -30.74 -42.62 40.25
CA TRP A 150 -31.69 -43.51 40.89
C TRP A 150 -33.10 -43.45 40.31
N VAL A 151 -33.46 -42.37 39.61
CA VAL A 151 -34.80 -42.21 39.02
C VAL A 151 -34.73 -42.16 37.51
N LEU A 152 -33.96 -41.23 36.92
CA LEU A 152 -33.97 -41.06 35.46
C LEU A 152 -33.32 -42.22 34.70
N VAL A 153 -32.23 -42.78 35.21
CA VAL A 153 -31.59 -43.94 34.58
C VAL A 153 -32.50 -45.17 34.57
N PRO A 154 -33.10 -45.62 35.69
CA PRO A 154 -34.00 -46.78 35.64
C PRO A 154 -35.29 -46.51 34.87
N VAL A 155 -35.85 -45.30 34.95
CA VAL A 155 -37.02 -44.92 34.13
C VAL A 155 -36.66 -44.93 32.65
N GLY A 156 -35.51 -44.35 32.26
CA GLY A 156 -35.04 -44.36 30.89
C GLY A 156 -34.76 -45.77 30.37
N GLN A 157 -34.17 -46.64 31.19
CA GLN A 157 -33.94 -48.04 30.86
C GLN A 157 -35.27 -48.80 30.69
N GLY A 158 -36.25 -48.53 31.55
CA GLY A 158 -37.60 -49.11 31.48
C GLY A 158 -38.34 -48.68 30.22
N VAL A 159 -38.32 -47.39 29.89
CA VAL A 159 -38.91 -46.86 28.65
C VAL A 159 -38.20 -47.42 27.43
N ALA A 160 -36.86 -47.47 27.44
CA ALA A 160 -36.09 -48.04 26.33
C ALA A 160 -36.37 -49.55 26.16
N TRP A 161 -36.54 -50.29 27.25
CA TRP A 161 -36.95 -51.69 27.20
C TRP A 161 -38.36 -51.83 26.62
N LEU A 162 -39.31 -50.99 27.06
CA LEU A 162 -40.68 -51.00 26.56
C LEU A 162 -40.72 -50.69 25.05
N LEU A 163 -40.00 -49.66 24.61
CA LEU A 163 -39.88 -49.31 23.19
C LEU A 163 -39.21 -50.41 22.38
N ARG A 164 -38.18 -51.06 22.92
CA ARG A 164 -37.54 -52.20 22.24
C ARG A 164 -38.51 -53.36 22.08
N VAL A 165 -39.22 -53.75 23.14
CA VAL A 165 -40.15 -54.89 23.10
C VAL A 165 -41.37 -54.58 22.24
N LEU A 166 -41.94 -53.38 22.37
CA LEU A 166 -43.19 -53.01 21.70
C LEU A 166 -42.98 -52.58 20.25
N VAL A 167 -41.82 -52.01 19.90
CA VAL A 167 -41.57 -51.48 18.55
C VAL A 167 -40.44 -52.23 17.86
N ALA A 168 -39.27 -52.33 18.48
CA ALA A 168 -38.09 -52.88 17.79
C ALA A 168 -38.19 -54.40 17.55
N VAL A 169 -38.76 -55.16 18.48
CA VAL A 169 -38.98 -56.61 18.32
C VAL A 169 -40.00 -56.90 17.22
N PRO A 170 -41.21 -56.33 17.20
CA PRO A 170 -42.16 -56.59 16.11
C PRO A 170 -41.67 -56.01 14.78
N LEU A 171 -41.02 -54.85 14.76
CA LEU A 171 -40.46 -54.29 13.54
C LEU A 171 -39.29 -55.13 13.01
N GLY A 172 -38.43 -55.65 13.89
CA GLY A 172 -37.35 -56.57 13.53
C GLY A 172 -37.86 -57.94 13.08
N ALA A 173 -38.94 -58.43 13.69
CA ALA A 173 -39.64 -59.61 13.22
C ALA A 173 -40.23 -59.37 11.83
N LEU A 174 -40.95 -58.27 11.62
CA LEU A 174 -41.49 -57.88 10.32
C LEU A 174 -40.38 -57.76 9.27
N TRP A 175 -39.25 -57.16 9.64
CA TRP A 175 -38.09 -57.06 8.75
C TRP A 175 -37.55 -58.44 8.35
N ARG A 176 -37.38 -59.35 9.31
CA ARG A 176 -36.87 -60.71 9.06
C ARG A 176 -37.85 -61.59 8.29
N TRP A 177 -39.14 -61.49 8.59
CA TRP A 177 -40.18 -62.33 8.00
C TRP A 177 -40.71 -61.80 6.67
N VAL A 178 -40.62 -60.49 6.41
CA VAL A 178 -41.18 -59.86 5.20
C VAL A 178 -40.09 -59.25 4.34
N LEU A 179 -39.23 -58.38 4.88
CA LEU A 179 -38.24 -57.67 4.06
C LEU A 179 -37.06 -58.54 3.62
N VAL A 180 -36.60 -59.49 4.44
CA VAL A 180 -35.54 -60.43 4.00
C VAL A 180 -36.02 -61.31 2.84
N PRO A 181 -37.20 -61.94 2.86
CA PRO A 181 -37.69 -62.69 1.71
C PRO A 181 -38.01 -61.77 0.52
N LEU A 182 -38.59 -60.58 0.74
CA LEU A 182 -38.80 -59.62 -0.35
C LEU A 182 -37.48 -59.19 -0.98
N GLY A 183 -36.47 -58.86 -0.18
CA GLY A 183 -35.15 -58.45 -0.65
C GLY A 183 -34.43 -59.57 -1.40
N ARG A 184 -34.57 -60.83 -0.96
CA ARG A 184 -34.08 -61.98 -1.72
C ARG A 184 -34.80 -62.15 -3.05
N ALA A 185 -36.12 -62.01 -3.07
CA ALA A 185 -36.91 -62.09 -4.31
C ALA A 185 -36.56 -60.95 -5.27
N LEU A 186 -36.39 -59.73 -4.76
CA LEU A 186 -36.00 -58.56 -5.55
C LEU A 186 -34.57 -58.67 -6.07
N ALA A 187 -33.64 -59.17 -5.26
CA ALA A 187 -32.26 -59.41 -5.68
C ALA A 187 -32.17 -60.53 -6.73
N PHE A 188 -33.07 -61.52 -6.66
CA PHE A 188 -33.21 -62.54 -7.69
C PHE A 188 -33.69 -61.92 -9.00
N LEU A 189 -34.78 -61.14 -8.96
CA LEU A 189 -35.29 -60.41 -10.14
C LEU A 189 -34.25 -59.44 -10.73
N GLY A 190 -33.57 -58.67 -9.88
CA GLY A 190 -32.55 -57.72 -10.30
C GLY A 190 -31.34 -58.40 -10.94
N ARG A 191 -30.94 -59.56 -10.44
CA ARG A 191 -29.84 -60.34 -11.02
C ARG A 191 -30.18 -60.83 -12.42
N GLU A 192 -31.40 -61.31 -12.65
CA GLU A 192 -31.86 -61.73 -13.98
C GLU A 192 -31.92 -60.56 -14.96
N LEU A 193 -32.43 -59.40 -14.52
CA LEU A 193 -32.45 -58.18 -15.33
C LEU A 193 -31.04 -57.71 -15.70
N VAL A 194 -30.10 -57.71 -14.75
CA VAL A 194 -28.71 -57.32 -15.00
C VAL A 194 -28.00 -58.33 -15.90
N ALA A 195 -28.25 -59.63 -15.73
CA ALA A 195 -27.70 -60.66 -16.59
C ALA A 195 -28.20 -60.52 -18.03
N ALA A 196 -29.51 -60.30 -18.20
CA ALA A 196 -30.13 -60.07 -19.50
C ALA A 196 -29.56 -58.80 -20.18
N LEU A 197 -29.44 -57.70 -19.44
CA LEU A 197 -28.85 -56.46 -19.94
C LEU A 197 -27.36 -56.61 -20.26
N ALA A 198 -26.61 -57.34 -19.45
CA ALA A 198 -25.18 -57.57 -19.67
C ALA A 198 -24.94 -58.42 -20.93
N VAL A 199 -25.79 -59.41 -21.19
CA VAL A 199 -25.75 -60.21 -22.42
C VAL A 199 -26.09 -59.33 -23.62
N ALA A 200 -27.17 -58.54 -23.55
CA ALA A 200 -27.54 -57.62 -24.60
C ALA A 200 -26.43 -56.60 -24.92
N TRP A 201 -25.79 -56.06 -23.88
CA TRP A 201 -24.70 -55.10 -24.01
C TRP A 201 -23.43 -55.73 -24.61
N ARG A 202 -23.11 -56.99 -24.25
CA ARG A 202 -22.00 -57.70 -24.90
C ARG A 202 -22.24 -57.87 -26.39
N VAL A 203 -23.45 -58.26 -26.78
CA VAL A 203 -23.81 -58.42 -28.19
C VAL A 203 -23.66 -57.09 -28.94
N ALA A 204 -24.14 -55.98 -28.36
CA ALA A 204 -23.95 -54.64 -28.94
C ALA A 204 -22.46 -54.29 -29.10
N GLY A 205 -21.63 -54.59 -28.10
CA GLY A 205 -20.19 -54.35 -28.14
C GLY A 205 -19.45 -55.14 -29.23
N TYR A 206 -19.84 -56.39 -29.49
CA TYR A 206 -19.27 -57.18 -30.59
C TYR A 206 -19.62 -56.59 -31.96
N VAL A 207 -20.86 -56.14 -32.15
CA VAL A 207 -21.32 -55.52 -33.40
C VAL A 207 -20.58 -54.20 -33.65
N SER A 208 -20.45 -53.32 -32.64
CA SER A 208 -19.73 -52.05 -32.80
C SER A 208 -18.25 -52.24 -33.14
N ARG A 209 -17.57 -53.25 -32.58
CA ARG A 209 -16.17 -53.54 -32.91
C ARG A 209 -16.00 -54.14 -34.29
N ALA A 210 -16.95 -54.93 -34.77
CA ALA A 210 -16.94 -55.46 -36.13
C ALA A 210 -17.10 -54.32 -37.15
N VAL A 211 -18.07 -53.43 -36.92
CA VAL A 211 -18.32 -52.25 -37.78
C VAL A 211 -17.13 -51.30 -37.78
N GLY A 212 -16.57 -50.98 -36.60
CA GLY A 212 -15.41 -50.09 -36.50
C GLY A 212 -14.16 -50.64 -37.19
N ARG A 213 -13.92 -51.96 -37.12
CA ARG A 213 -12.81 -52.60 -37.86
C ARG A 213 -13.02 -52.58 -39.36
N ALA A 214 -14.22 -52.88 -39.82
CA ALA A 214 -14.56 -52.83 -41.24
C ALA A 214 -14.35 -51.41 -41.79
N LEU A 215 -14.86 -50.40 -41.10
CA LEU A 215 -14.75 -49.00 -41.54
C LEU A 215 -13.29 -48.52 -41.59
N LYS A 216 -12.50 -48.82 -40.54
CA LYS A 216 -11.08 -48.48 -40.49
C LYS A 216 -10.28 -49.16 -41.60
N TRP A 217 -10.58 -50.44 -41.88
CA TRP A 217 -9.92 -51.18 -42.94
C TRP A 217 -10.22 -50.57 -44.32
N THR A 218 -11.47 -50.23 -44.59
CA THR A 218 -11.88 -49.61 -45.85
C THR A 218 -11.22 -48.26 -46.06
N LEU A 219 -11.20 -47.39 -45.05
CA LEU A 219 -10.53 -46.08 -45.10
C LEU A 219 -9.02 -46.19 -45.35
N TRP A 220 -8.37 -47.17 -44.72
CA TRP A 220 -6.93 -47.34 -44.88
C TRP A 220 -6.56 -47.88 -46.27
N GLN A 221 -7.39 -48.76 -46.84
CA GLN A 221 -7.19 -49.25 -48.20
C GLN A 221 -7.41 -48.16 -49.25
N THR A 222 -8.45 -47.33 -49.13
CA THR A 222 -8.77 -46.33 -50.15
C THR A 222 -7.84 -45.13 -50.15
N VAL A 223 -7.45 -44.62 -48.97
CA VAL A 223 -6.70 -43.36 -48.86
C VAL A 223 -5.27 -43.57 -48.37
N GLY A 224 -5.09 -44.41 -47.34
CA GLY A 224 -3.83 -44.54 -46.63
C GLY A 224 -2.71 -45.18 -47.46
N ARG A 225 -3.03 -46.26 -48.18
CA ARG A 225 -2.07 -46.97 -49.04
C ARG A 225 -1.56 -46.14 -50.23
N PRO A 226 -2.41 -45.53 -51.06
CA PRO A 226 -1.92 -44.76 -52.22
C PRO A 226 -1.14 -43.51 -51.81
N ALA A 227 -1.57 -42.78 -50.77
CA ALA A 227 -0.86 -41.59 -50.30
C ALA A 227 0.57 -41.89 -49.81
N ARG A 228 0.76 -43.03 -49.13
CA ARG A 228 2.08 -43.44 -48.64
C ARG A 228 3.03 -43.84 -49.77
N TRP A 229 2.50 -44.45 -50.82
CA TRP A 229 3.29 -44.75 -52.03
C TRP A 229 3.69 -43.45 -52.74
N PHE A 230 2.76 -42.52 -52.92
CA PHE A 230 3.04 -41.24 -53.61
C PHE A 230 4.11 -40.41 -52.88
N TYR A 231 4.02 -40.31 -51.56
CA TYR A 231 5.02 -39.59 -50.75
C TYR A 231 6.41 -40.21 -50.88
N ARG A 232 6.52 -41.54 -50.83
CA ARG A 232 7.80 -42.23 -50.94
C ARG A 232 8.39 -42.18 -52.34
N SER A 233 7.57 -42.40 -53.37
CA SER A 233 8.03 -42.50 -54.75
C SER A 233 8.39 -41.14 -55.34
N VAL A 234 7.73 -40.05 -54.93
CA VAL A 234 7.86 -38.74 -55.60
C VAL A 234 8.60 -37.71 -54.74
N CYS A 235 8.25 -37.55 -53.46
CA CYS A 235 8.81 -36.48 -52.64
C CYS A 235 10.25 -36.77 -52.15
N THR A 236 10.56 -38.04 -51.85
CA THR A 236 11.90 -38.41 -51.37
C THR A 236 13.02 -38.18 -52.39
N PRO A 237 12.91 -38.59 -53.68
CA PRO A 237 13.98 -38.38 -54.65
C PRO A 237 14.20 -36.90 -55.00
N ILE A 238 13.12 -36.09 -55.08
CA ILE A 238 13.22 -34.66 -55.37
C ILE A 238 13.94 -33.93 -54.22
N GLY A 239 13.68 -34.32 -52.96
CA GLY A 239 14.34 -33.74 -51.80
C GLY A 239 15.85 -33.99 -51.75
N HIS A 240 16.31 -35.14 -52.23
CA HIS A 240 17.74 -35.44 -52.34
C HIS A 240 18.41 -34.66 -53.47
N PHE A 241 17.78 -34.59 -54.65
CA PHE A 241 18.33 -33.85 -55.79
C PHE A 241 18.53 -32.36 -55.48
N VAL A 242 17.55 -31.71 -54.85
CA VAL A 242 17.66 -30.28 -54.50
C VAL A 242 18.78 -30.05 -53.47
N ARG A 243 18.91 -30.94 -52.48
CA ARG A 243 19.92 -30.83 -51.43
C ARG A 243 21.34 -31.03 -51.97
N ASP A 244 21.55 -31.98 -52.87
CA ASP A 244 22.89 -32.30 -53.36
C ASP A 244 23.33 -31.39 -54.52
N ALA A 245 22.42 -30.99 -55.42
CA ALA A 245 22.77 -30.17 -56.59
C ALA A 245 22.93 -28.67 -56.27
N VAL A 246 22.18 -28.13 -55.31
CA VAL A 246 22.15 -26.68 -55.06
C VAL A 246 22.91 -26.30 -53.79
N TRP A 247 22.72 -27.05 -52.71
CA TRP A 247 23.19 -26.60 -51.40
C TRP A 247 24.69 -26.86 -51.16
N ARG A 248 25.24 -27.95 -51.71
CA ARG A 248 26.67 -28.27 -51.57
C ARG A 248 27.59 -27.30 -52.32
N PRO A 249 27.40 -27.01 -53.62
CA PRO A 249 28.34 -26.15 -54.35
C PRO A 249 28.36 -24.71 -53.84
N VAL A 250 27.21 -24.16 -53.44
CA VAL A 250 27.13 -22.82 -52.83
C VAL A 250 27.90 -22.78 -51.50
N ARG A 251 27.77 -23.82 -50.67
CA ARG A 251 28.44 -23.87 -49.37
C ARG A 251 29.96 -23.95 -49.52
N ASP A 252 30.44 -24.73 -50.50
CA ASP A 252 31.86 -24.93 -50.70
C ASP A 252 32.52 -23.67 -51.32
N ALA A 253 31.85 -23.01 -52.28
CA ALA A 253 32.33 -21.74 -52.86
C ALA A 253 32.48 -20.61 -51.83
N VAL A 254 31.51 -20.47 -50.90
CA VAL A 254 31.57 -19.47 -49.82
C VAL A 254 32.74 -19.75 -48.87
N ARG A 255 33.00 -21.04 -48.59
CA ARG A 255 34.04 -21.45 -47.65
C ARG A 255 35.44 -21.19 -48.22
N ASP A 256 35.65 -21.41 -49.52
CA ASP A 256 36.92 -21.12 -50.18
C ASP A 256 37.22 -19.62 -50.26
N ALA A 257 36.22 -18.79 -50.56
CA ALA A 257 36.37 -17.33 -50.58
C ALA A 257 36.77 -16.78 -49.19
N LEU A 258 36.12 -17.26 -48.12
CA LEU A 258 36.45 -16.90 -46.74
C LEU A 258 37.87 -17.31 -46.34
N SER A 259 38.32 -18.50 -46.77
CA SER A 259 39.67 -18.99 -46.46
C SER A 259 40.76 -18.15 -47.14
N THR A 260 40.48 -17.62 -48.33
CA THR A 260 41.41 -16.81 -49.12
C THR A 260 41.53 -15.41 -48.52
N ALA A 261 40.39 -14.79 -48.18
CA ALA A 261 40.35 -13.49 -47.51
C ALA A 261 41.04 -13.51 -46.14
N ARG A 262 40.90 -14.59 -45.37
CA ARG A 262 41.61 -14.76 -44.09
C ARG A 262 43.12 -14.87 -44.26
N ARG A 263 43.60 -15.50 -45.35
CA ARG A 263 45.03 -15.65 -45.62
C ARG A 263 45.69 -14.33 -46.05
N THR A 264 45.00 -13.50 -46.84
CA THR A 264 45.51 -12.17 -47.24
C THR A 264 45.57 -11.20 -46.06
N LEU A 265 44.54 -11.19 -45.20
CA LEU A 265 44.53 -10.37 -43.99
C LEU A 265 45.66 -10.70 -43.02
N ARG A 266 46.01 -11.98 -42.83
CA ARG A 266 47.13 -12.36 -41.95
C ARG A 266 48.49 -11.93 -42.48
N ARG A 267 48.69 -11.96 -43.80
CA ARG A 267 49.96 -11.52 -44.42
C ARG A 267 50.14 -10.00 -44.37
N ALA A 268 49.06 -9.23 -44.35
CA ALA A 268 49.14 -7.77 -44.24
C ALA A 268 49.43 -7.27 -42.81
N LEU A 269 49.32 -8.14 -41.80
CA LEU A 269 49.47 -7.81 -40.38
C LEU A 269 50.77 -8.35 -39.74
N SER A 270 51.62 -9.03 -40.51
CA SER A 270 52.94 -9.56 -40.11
C SER A 270 54.07 -8.84 -40.84
#